data_AF-A0A015Y638-F1
#
_entry.id   AF-A0A015Y638-F1
#
_cell.length_a   1.000
_cell.length_b   1.000
_cell.length_c   1.000
_cell.angle_alpha   90.00
_cell.angle_beta   90.00
_cell.angle_gamma   90.00
#
_symmetry.space_group_name_H-M   'P 1'
#
loop_
_entity.id
_entity.type
_entity.pdbx_description
1 polymer ?
#
loop_
_entity_poly.entity_id
_entity_poly.type
_entity_poly.pdbx_seq_one_letter_code
_entity_poly.pdbx_strand_id
1 'polypeptide(L)'
;MAFEETREQQQMYNYFRSCIYIFLIIEIIMNLPVTADNRVTQFVLDLLARFRVFNSVSGCKVAELICICIVCIGTKAEKSLKFNVRTMVIYPVLAGLTLVGLCFVFHGMSFGFSWLGFPANRLLYAVCSVVGTMLVHQGLDGIAKYYNYKVGEDRFNFENESFQQSETLVSNDYSVNIPMIYYWKKKMHRGWINIINPFRGTIVLGTPGSGKSFGIIDPFIRQHSAKGFAMMVYDFKFV
;
A
#
# COMPACT_ATOMS: atom_id res chain seq x y z
N MET A 1 -12.66 0.06 11.60
CA MET A 1 -11.77 1.19 11.94
C MET A 1 -10.61 1.17 10.97
N ALA A 2 -10.57 2.12 10.05
CA ALA A 2 -9.39 2.36 9.25
C ALA A 2 -8.23 2.63 10.22
N PHE A 3 -7.07 2.01 10.00
CA PHE A 3 -5.85 2.39 10.68
C PHE A 3 -5.59 3.85 10.32
N GLU A 4 -6.02 4.78 11.17
CA GLU A 4 -5.42 6.10 11.24
C GLU A 4 -3.92 5.88 11.35
N GLU A 5 -3.17 6.59 10.53
CA GLU A 5 -1.72 6.50 10.56
C GLU A 5 -1.25 6.71 11.99
N THR A 6 -0.41 5.80 12.50
CA THR A 6 0.33 6.13 13.72
C THR A 6 1.10 7.39 13.35
N ARG A 7 0.90 8.49 14.09
CA ARG A 7 1.51 9.80 13.84
C ARG A 7 3.01 9.72 13.52
N GLU A 8 3.69 8.73 14.09
CA GLU A 8 5.08 8.37 13.85
C GLU A 8 5.40 7.93 12.41
N GLN A 9 4.52 7.19 11.74
CA GLN A 9 4.69 6.76 10.34
C GLN A 9 4.57 7.95 9.36
N GLN A 10 3.59 8.84 9.57
CA GLN A 10 3.47 10.10 8.82
C GLN A 10 4.71 10.97 9.01
N GLN A 11 5.17 11.08 10.25
CA GLN A 11 6.36 11.84 10.60
C GLN A 11 7.60 11.28 9.90
N MET A 12 7.83 9.96 9.94
CA MET A 12 8.92 9.32 9.20
C MET A 12 8.88 9.61 7.71
N TYR A 13 7.72 9.45 7.05
CA TYR A 13 7.60 9.73 5.62
C TYR A 13 7.94 11.20 5.30
N ASN A 14 7.45 12.12 6.12
CA ASN A 14 7.78 13.54 5.97
C ASN A 14 9.29 13.81 6.15
N TYR A 15 9.95 13.15 7.11
CA TYR A 15 11.42 13.25 7.28
C TYR A 15 12.18 12.69 6.08
N PHE A 16 11.77 11.56 5.51
CA PHE A 16 12.38 10.99 4.31
C PHE A 16 12.22 11.90 3.10
N ARG A 17 11.04 12.48 2.90
CA ARG A 17 10.80 13.47 1.84
C ARG A 17 11.64 14.73 2.03
N SER A 18 11.81 15.20 3.27
CA SER A 18 12.71 16.30 3.60
C SER A 18 14.17 16.00 3.23
N CYS A 19 14.60 14.73 3.28
CA CYS A 19 15.93 14.32 2.86
C CYS A 19 16.21 14.66 1.38
N ILE A 20 15.26 14.37 0.49
CA ILE A 20 15.37 14.70 -0.94
C ILE A 20 15.58 16.20 -1.14
N TYR A 21 14.81 17.04 -0.42
CA TYR A 21 14.95 18.49 -0.50
C TYR A 21 16.31 18.98 0.03
N ILE A 22 16.85 18.35 1.07
CA ILE A 22 18.19 18.67 1.60
C ILE A 22 19.27 18.36 0.56
N PHE A 23 19.23 17.18 -0.06
CA PHE A 23 20.17 16.81 -1.13
C PHE A 23 20.11 17.78 -2.31
N LEU A 24 18.91 18.16 -2.73
CA LEU A 24 18.68 19.14 -3.81
C LEU A 24 19.22 20.53 -3.47
N ILE A 25 19.01 21.01 -2.24
CA ILE A 25 19.56 22.29 -1.78
C ILE A 25 21.09 22.26 -1.77
N ILE A 26 21.68 21.17 -1.26
CA ILE A 26 23.14 20.98 -1.24
C ILE A 26 23.68 20.97 -2.68
N GLU A 27 23.04 20.26 -3.61
CA GLU A 27 23.42 20.27 -5.02
C GLU A 27 23.44 21.70 -5.59
N ILE A 28 22.35 22.45 -5.38
CA ILE A 28 22.22 23.81 -5.91
C ILE A 28 23.30 24.72 -5.34
N ILE A 29 23.56 24.65 -4.02
CA ILE A 29 24.60 25.47 -3.37
C ILE A 29 25.99 25.14 -3.92
N MET A 30 26.29 23.86 -4.12
CA MET A 30 27.60 23.41 -4.62
C MET A 30 27.81 23.68 -6.12
N ASN A 31 26.72 23.71 -6.90
CA ASN A 31 26.79 23.87 -8.36
C ASN A 31 26.36 25.25 -8.87
N LEU A 32 25.80 26.13 -8.04
CA LEU A 32 25.77 27.57 -8.36
C LEU A 32 27.09 28.21 -7.91
N PRO A 33 27.60 29.19 -8.66
CA PRO A 33 28.76 29.97 -8.24
C PRO A 33 28.35 30.96 -7.14
N VAL A 34 27.99 30.45 -5.95
CA VAL A 34 27.70 31.26 -4.77
C VAL A 34 29.03 31.71 -4.19
N THR A 35 29.34 33.00 -4.29
CA THR A 35 30.52 33.57 -3.64
C THR A 35 30.31 33.58 -2.14
N ALA A 36 31.29 33.06 -1.40
CA ALA A 36 31.22 33.00 0.05
C ALA A 36 31.76 34.30 0.66
N ASP A 37 30.86 35.23 0.98
CA ASP A 37 31.21 36.53 1.54
C ASP A 37 31.59 36.46 3.04
N ASN A 38 31.25 35.35 3.72
CA ASN A 38 31.44 35.16 5.16
C ASN A 38 32.23 33.88 5.50
N ARG A 39 33.05 33.95 6.57
CA ARG A 39 33.86 32.82 7.09
C ARG A 39 33.04 31.56 7.40
N VAL A 40 31.80 31.74 7.88
CA VAL A 40 30.89 30.63 8.19
C VAL A 40 30.44 29.93 6.90
N THR A 41 30.12 30.68 5.85
CA THR A 41 29.72 30.13 4.55
C THR A 41 30.85 29.35 3.90
N GLN A 42 32.09 29.86 3.98
CA GLN A 42 33.27 29.13 3.52
C GLN A 42 33.49 27.82 4.28
N PHE A 43 33.37 27.84 5.62
CA PHE A 43 33.48 26.62 6.42
C PHE A 43 32.44 25.55 6.03
N VAL A 44 31.19 25.96 5.79
CA VAL A 44 30.12 25.04 5.35
C VAL A 44 30.42 24.49 3.95
N LEU A 45 30.84 25.33 3.01
CA LEU A 45 31.22 24.90 1.66
C LEU A 45 32.41 23.93 1.68
N ASP A 46 33.43 24.20 2.49
CA ASP A 46 34.59 23.32 2.66
C ASP A 46 34.20 21.97 3.27
N LEU A 47 33.25 21.97 4.21
CA LEU A 47 32.72 20.75 4.82
C LEU A 47 31.96 19.90 3.78
N LEU A 48 31.11 20.54 2.97
CA LEU A 48 30.36 19.87 1.91
C LEU A 48 31.28 19.38 0.78
N ALA A 49 32.30 20.17 0.41
CA ALA A 49 33.27 19.82 -0.63
C ALA A 49 34.16 18.61 -0.28
N ARG A 50 34.31 18.27 1.01
CA ARG A 50 34.99 17.03 1.44
C ARG A 50 34.25 15.78 0.96
N PHE A 51 32.93 15.86 0.79
CA PHE A 51 32.14 14.80 0.18
C PHE A 51 32.24 14.88 -1.34
N ARG A 52 33.17 14.08 -1.91
CA ARG A 52 33.46 14.06 -3.36
C ARG A 52 32.24 13.86 -4.27
N VAL A 53 31.16 13.26 -3.74
CA VAL A 53 29.90 13.04 -4.46
C VAL A 53 29.25 14.37 -4.88
N PHE A 54 29.34 15.42 -4.06
CA PHE A 54 28.69 16.71 -4.34
C PHE A 54 29.51 17.66 -5.23
N ASN A 55 30.76 17.33 -5.50
CA ASN A 55 31.65 18.15 -6.34
C ASN A 55 31.40 17.95 -7.84
N SER A 56 30.55 16.99 -8.21
CA SER A 56 30.21 16.69 -9.61
C SER A 56 28.71 16.64 -9.78
N VAL A 57 28.21 17.20 -10.87
CA VAL A 57 26.77 17.16 -11.21
C VAL A 57 26.27 15.72 -11.32
N SER A 58 27.07 14.83 -11.91
CA SER A 58 26.73 13.41 -12.01
C SER A 58 26.61 12.74 -10.64
N GLY A 59 27.54 13.02 -9.73
CA GLY A 59 27.50 12.51 -8.36
C GLY A 59 26.27 12.98 -7.59
N CYS A 60 25.93 14.27 -7.69
CA CYS A 60 24.70 14.82 -7.08
C CYS A 60 23.45 14.14 -7.62
N LYS A 61 23.32 14.01 -8.95
CA LYS A 61 22.13 13.39 -9.58
C LYS A 61 21.97 11.93 -9.23
N VAL A 62 23.07 11.18 -9.16
CA VAL A 62 23.02 9.78 -8.72
C VAL A 62 22.61 9.69 -7.25
N ALA A 63 23.16 10.54 -6.37
CA ALA A 63 22.80 10.56 -4.95
C ALA A 63 21.31 10.92 -4.73
N GLU A 64 20.79 11.90 -5.48
CA GLU A 64 19.37 12.29 -5.46
C GLU A 64 18.46 11.15 -5.92
N LEU A 65 18.79 10.48 -7.04
CA LEU A 65 18.02 9.34 -7.53
C LEU A 65 18.04 8.17 -6.55
N ILE A 66 19.18 7.88 -5.93
CA ILE A 66 19.27 6.85 -4.86
C ILE A 66 18.39 7.24 -3.68
N CYS A 67 18.46 8.51 -3.23
CA CYS A 67 17.62 9.00 -2.13
C CYS A 67 16.14 8.83 -2.47
N ILE A 68 15.70 9.26 -3.67
CA ILE A 68 14.33 9.08 -4.16
C ILE A 68 13.93 7.60 -4.12
N CYS A 69 14.76 6.69 -4.62
CA CYS A 69 14.47 5.25 -4.59
C CYS A 69 14.28 4.73 -3.16
N ILE A 70 15.14 5.14 -2.21
CA ILE A 70 15.03 4.75 -0.79
C ILE A 70 13.71 5.27 -0.19
N VAL A 71 13.36 6.53 -0.45
CA VAL A 71 12.09 7.11 0.02
C VAL A 71 10.89 6.36 -0.57
N CYS A 72 10.91 6.10 -1.88
CA CYS A 72 9.82 5.41 -2.57
C CYS A 72 9.65 3.95 -2.09
N ILE A 73 10.72 3.24 -1.74
CA ILE A 73 10.62 1.89 -1.15
C ILE A 73 9.85 1.95 0.19
N GLY A 74 10.05 3.01 0.97
CA GLY A 74 9.35 3.24 2.23
C GLY A 74 7.90 3.73 2.09
N THR A 75 7.47 4.11 0.88
CA THR A 75 6.11 4.61 0.64
C THR A 75 5.07 3.50 0.85
N LYS A 76 4.08 3.80 1.70
CA LYS A 76 2.93 2.93 1.96
C LYS A 76 1.90 3.02 0.83
N ALA A 77 1.29 1.90 0.48
CA ALA A 77 0.22 1.87 -0.52
C ALA A 77 -1.03 2.62 -0.09
N GLU A 78 -1.62 3.35 -1.04
CA GLU A 78 -2.85 4.09 -0.86
C GLU A 78 -3.81 3.78 -2.03
N LYS A 79 -5.08 3.48 -1.71
CA LYS A 79 -6.08 3.16 -2.72
C LYS A 79 -6.63 4.44 -3.34
N SER A 80 -6.19 4.77 -4.55
CA SER A 80 -6.90 5.73 -5.40
C SER A 80 -7.83 4.97 -6.36
N LEU A 81 -9.14 5.14 -6.20
CA LEU A 81 -10.17 4.52 -7.07
C LEU A 81 -10.08 4.99 -8.54
N LYS A 82 -9.28 6.01 -8.83
CA LYS A 82 -9.06 6.60 -10.16
C LYS A 82 -7.57 6.63 -10.54
N PHE A 83 -6.80 5.60 -10.17
CA PHE A 83 -5.40 5.53 -10.55
C PHE A 83 -5.25 5.32 -12.07
N ASN A 84 -4.56 6.25 -12.74
CA ASN A 84 -4.17 6.10 -14.14
C ASN A 84 -2.65 6.17 -14.26
N VAL A 85 -2.05 5.00 -14.51
CA VAL A 85 -0.58 4.84 -14.63
C VAL A 85 0.02 5.81 -15.65
N ARG A 86 -0.67 6.08 -16.77
CA ARG A 86 -0.11 6.94 -17.82
C ARG A 86 0.08 8.38 -17.33
N THR A 87 -0.94 8.96 -16.72
CA THR A 87 -0.93 10.37 -16.29
C THR A 87 -0.24 10.59 -14.96
N MET A 88 -0.35 9.65 -14.02
CA MET A 88 0.19 9.81 -12.66
C MET A 88 1.63 9.31 -12.53
N VAL A 89 2.09 8.44 -13.43
CA VAL A 89 3.42 7.83 -13.36
C VAL A 89 4.23 8.13 -14.62
N ILE A 90 3.75 7.68 -15.79
CA ILE A 90 4.60 7.66 -17.00
C ILE A 90 4.95 9.08 -17.46
N TYR A 91 3.98 9.99 -17.55
CA TYR A 91 4.27 11.37 -17.96
C TYR A 91 5.18 12.13 -16.98
N PRO A 92 4.94 12.12 -15.65
CA PRO A 92 5.85 12.76 -14.70
C PRO A 92 7.26 12.16 -14.71
N VAL A 93 7.41 10.82 -14.76
CA VAL A 93 8.75 10.20 -14.78
C VAL A 93 9.50 10.55 -16.04
N LEU A 94 8.86 10.48 -17.22
CA LEU A 94 9.51 10.83 -18.48
C LEU A 94 9.91 12.31 -18.51
N ALA A 95 9.00 13.22 -18.15
CA ALA A 95 9.30 14.65 -18.09
C ALA A 95 10.37 14.99 -17.04
N GLY A 96 10.38 14.29 -15.91
CA GLY A 96 11.37 14.44 -14.87
C GLY A 96 12.77 13.99 -15.33
N LEU A 97 12.87 12.81 -15.94
CA LEU A 97 14.14 12.28 -16.46
C LEU A 97 14.70 13.12 -17.61
N THR A 98 13.86 13.67 -18.49
CA THR A 98 14.33 14.58 -19.53
C THR A 98 14.88 15.88 -18.94
N LEU A 99 14.23 16.47 -17.93
CA LEU A 99 14.73 17.65 -17.23
C LEU A 99 16.04 17.39 -16.46
N VAL A 100 16.17 16.23 -15.81
CA VAL A 100 17.43 15.80 -15.19
C VAL A 100 18.53 15.61 -16.23
N GLY A 101 18.22 15.05 -17.40
CA GLY A 101 19.14 14.94 -18.53
C GLY A 101 19.61 16.30 -19.05
N LEU A 102 18.68 17.26 -19.17
CA LEU A 102 18.97 18.63 -19.60
C LEU A 102 19.88 19.37 -18.62
N CYS A 103 19.92 18.99 -17.35
CA CYS A 103 20.86 19.56 -16.37
C CYS A 103 22.32 19.40 -16.80
N PHE A 104 22.69 18.25 -17.39
CA PHE A 104 24.05 18.02 -17.89
C PHE A 104 24.39 18.93 -19.07
N VAL A 105 23.42 19.19 -19.95
CA VAL A 105 23.58 20.06 -21.11
C VAL A 105 23.71 21.51 -20.67
N PHE A 106 22.83 22.00 -19.79
CA PHE A 106 22.89 23.38 -19.30
C PHE A 106 24.11 23.65 -18.41
N HIS A 107 24.60 22.68 -17.66
CA HIS A 107 25.84 22.86 -16.90
C HIS A 107 27.08 22.94 -17.80
N GLY A 108 27.09 22.19 -18.91
CA GLY A 108 28.20 22.17 -19.87
C GLY A 108 28.20 23.32 -20.88
N MET A 109 27.05 23.94 -21.15
CA MET A 109 26.95 25.09 -22.06
C MET A 109 27.23 26.41 -21.34
N SER A 110 28.13 27.23 -21.87
CA SER A 110 28.31 28.61 -21.43
C SER A 110 27.38 29.55 -22.20
N PHE A 111 26.27 29.97 -21.59
CA PHE A 111 25.50 31.09 -22.14
C PHE A 111 26.17 32.40 -21.75
N GLY A 112 26.52 33.23 -22.74
CA GLY A 112 27.18 34.53 -22.53
C GLY A 112 26.27 35.63 -21.95
N PHE A 113 25.13 35.26 -21.35
CA PHE A 113 24.14 36.17 -20.79
C PHE A 113 23.97 35.89 -19.29
N SER A 114 24.09 36.94 -18.47
CA SER A 114 23.89 36.89 -17.02
C SER A 114 22.55 37.52 -16.65
N TRP A 115 21.78 36.84 -15.80
CA TRP A 115 20.51 37.32 -15.26
C TRP A 115 20.55 37.22 -13.73
N LEU A 116 20.17 38.28 -13.01
CA LEU A 116 20.17 38.36 -11.54
C LEU A 116 21.56 38.13 -10.90
N GLY A 117 22.64 38.51 -11.60
CA GLY A 117 24.01 38.33 -11.11
C GLY A 117 24.58 36.92 -11.27
N PHE A 118 23.78 35.96 -11.76
CA PHE A 118 24.22 34.61 -12.08
C PHE A 118 24.19 34.37 -13.60
N PRO A 119 25.05 33.50 -14.15
CA PRO A 119 25.00 33.16 -15.56
C PRO A 119 23.72 32.34 -15.84
N ALA A 120 23.02 32.66 -16.94
CA ALA A 120 21.67 32.15 -17.21
C ALA A 120 21.62 30.62 -17.32
N ASN A 121 22.72 29.99 -17.74
CA ASN A 121 22.87 28.53 -17.76
C ASN A 121 22.73 27.89 -16.38
N ARG A 122 23.24 28.54 -15.31
CA ARG A 122 23.17 28.05 -13.93
C ARG A 122 21.76 28.23 -13.35
N LEU A 123 21.06 29.30 -13.72
CA LEU A 123 19.67 29.50 -13.33
C LEU A 123 18.75 28.47 -13.99
N LEU A 124 18.92 28.22 -15.30
CA LEU A 124 18.20 27.17 -16.02
C LEU A 124 18.50 25.77 -15.45
N TYR A 125 19.77 25.50 -15.15
CA TYR A 125 20.18 24.28 -14.45
C TYR A 125 19.44 24.11 -13.11
N ALA A 126 19.37 25.15 -12.28
CA ALA A 126 18.68 25.08 -10.98
C ALA A 126 17.18 24.80 -11.14
N VAL A 127 16.51 25.47 -12.08
CA VAL A 127 15.08 25.23 -12.36
C VAL A 127 14.84 23.82 -12.87
N CYS A 128 15.63 23.37 -13.86
CA CYS A 128 15.52 22.01 -14.38
C CYS A 128 15.83 20.95 -13.31
N SER A 129 16.79 21.22 -12.43
CA SER A 129 17.13 20.35 -11.32
C SER A 129 15.95 20.20 -10.34
N VAL A 130 15.37 21.31 -9.90
CA VAL A 130 14.24 21.30 -8.95
C VAL A 130 13.01 20.61 -9.56
N VAL A 131 12.59 21.06 -10.74
CA VAL A 131 11.37 20.54 -11.39
C VAL A 131 11.57 19.08 -11.80
N GLY A 132 12.73 18.74 -12.35
CA GLY A 132 13.05 17.36 -12.77
C GLY A 132 13.01 16.38 -11.60
N THR A 133 13.71 16.71 -10.51
CA THR A 133 13.78 15.86 -9.31
C THR A 133 12.41 15.68 -8.66
N MET A 134 11.59 16.75 -8.58
CA MET A 134 10.24 16.67 -8.05
C MET A 134 9.31 15.77 -8.89
N LEU A 135 9.39 15.87 -10.22
CA LEU A 135 8.58 15.06 -11.13
C LEU A 135 8.96 13.57 -11.10
N VAL A 136 10.27 13.26 -11.03
CA VAL A 136 10.75 11.88 -10.85
C VAL A 136 10.26 11.32 -9.51
N HIS A 137 10.42 12.07 -8.42
CA HIS A 137 9.93 11.65 -7.10
C HIS A 137 8.41 11.43 -7.10
N GLN A 138 7.62 12.35 -7.68
CA GLN A 138 6.17 12.20 -7.75
C GLN A 138 5.75 10.94 -8.51
N GLY A 139 6.37 10.67 -9.66
CA GLY A 139 6.04 9.51 -10.47
C GLY A 139 6.45 8.18 -9.84
N LEU A 140 7.64 8.12 -9.22
CA LEU A 140 8.11 6.94 -8.50
C LEU A 140 7.31 6.68 -7.21
N ASP A 141 6.93 7.73 -6.48
CA ASP A 141 6.03 7.63 -5.32
C ASP A 141 4.65 7.09 -5.73
N GLY A 142 4.14 7.51 -6.91
CA GLY A 142 2.93 6.96 -7.50
C GLY A 142 3.01 5.47 -7.83
N ILE A 143 4.14 5.01 -8.39
CA ILE A 143 4.41 3.58 -8.62
C ILE A 143 4.46 2.83 -7.30
N ALA A 144 5.21 3.35 -6.33
CA ALA A 144 5.37 2.71 -5.03
C ALA A 144 4.02 2.57 -4.31
N LYS A 145 3.16 3.60 -4.35
CA LYS A 145 1.79 3.51 -3.82
C LYS A 145 0.95 2.43 -4.47
N TYR A 146 1.16 2.19 -5.78
CA TYR A 146 0.45 1.16 -6.52
C TYR A 146 1.01 -0.26 -6.26
N TYR A 147 2.33 -0.44 -6.29
CA TYR A 147 3.00 -1.74 -6.19
C TYR A 147 3.24 -2.22 -4.75
N ASN A 148 3.52 -1.31 -3.80
CA ASN A 148 3.59 -1.65 -2.37
C ASN A 148 2.21 -1.95 -1.78
N TYR A 149 1.20 -2.15 -2.61
CA TYR A 149 0.05 -2.96 -2.25
C TYR A 149 0.56 -4.38 -2.02
N LYS A 150 1.15 -4.58 -0.84
CA LYS A 150 1.08 -5.88 -0.22
C LYS A 150 -0.40 -6.22 -0.25
N VAL A 151 -0.67 -7.32 -0.94
CA VAL A 151 -1.76 -8.26 -0.78
C VAL A 151 -1.82 -8.65 0.71
N GLY A 152 -2.11 -7.65 1.53
CA GLY A 152 -2.37 -7.67 2.95
C GLY A 152 -3.86 -7.40 3.02
N GLU A 153 -4.60 -8.38 2.51
CA GLU A 153 -5.62 -9.00 3.32
C GLU A 153 -6.43 -7.98 4.11
N ASP A 154 -7.41 -7.39 3.42
CA ASP A 154 -8.58 -6.90 4.12
C ASP A 154 -8.96 -7.97 5.15
N ARG A 155 -8.98 -7.58 6.43
CA ARG A 155 -9.30 -8.51 7.53
C ARG A 155 -10.71 -9.07 7.36
N PHE A 156 -11.55 -8.36 6.62
CA PHE A 156 -12.89 -8.75 6.21
C PHE A 156 -12.91 -9.24 4.74
N ASN A 157 -11.84 -9.87 4.27
CA ASN A 157 -11.90 -10.62 3.02
C ASN A 157 -12.45 -12.03 3.27
N PHE A 158 -13.04 -12.59 2.22
CA PHE A 158 -13.66 -13.92 2.25
C PHE A 158 -12.69 -15.04 2.70
N GLU A 159 -11.37 -14.85 2.49
CA GLU A 159 -10.35 -15.80 2.91
C GLU A 159 -10.08 -15.74 4.43
N ASN A 160 -10.03 -14.55 5.00
CA ASN A 160 -9.73 -14.27 6.39
C ASN A 160 -10.93 -14.47 7.31
N GLU A 161 -12.14 -14.29 6.77
CA GLU A 161 -13.38 -14.67 7.44
C GLU A 161 -13.64 -16.18 7.37
N SER A 162 -12.84 -16.92 6.60
CA SER A 162 -12.95 -18.38 6.50
C SER A 162 -12.07 -19.10 7.52
N PHE A 163 -12.59 -20.20 8.06
CA PHE A 163 -11.88 -21.05 9.01
C PHE A 163 -12.13 -22.53 8.74
N GLN A 164 -11.22 -23.37 9.21
CA GLN A 164 -11.34 -24.82 9.04
C GLN A 164 -12.59 -25.32 9.78
N GLN A 165 -13.39 -26.10 9.08
CA GLN A 165 -14.58 -26.75 9.63
C GLN A 165 -14.37 -28.26 9.76
N SER A 166 -15.27 -28.94 10.47
CA SER A 166 -15.25 -30.41 10.57
C SER A 166 -15.53 -31.06 9.21
N GLU A 167 -14.57 -31.84 8.71
CA GLU A 167 -14.70 -32.61 7.46
C GLU A 167 -15.20 -34.03 7.68
N THR A 168 -15.03 -34.55 8.91
CA THR A 168 -15.45 -35.89 9.29
C THR A 168 -16.87 -35.90 9.82
N LEU A 169 -17.65 -36.89 9.42
CA LEU A 169 -18.94 -37.20 10.03
C LEU A 169 -18.70 -37.81 11.41
N VAL A 170 -19.24 -37.18 12.46
CA VAL A 170 -19.18 -37.71 13.83
C VAL A 170 -20.61 -37.90 14.31
N SER A 171 -21.10 -39.13 14.25
CA SER A 171 -22.48 -39.48 14.61
C SER A 171 -22.57 -40.32 15.88
N ASN A 172 -23.65 -40.15 16.63
CA ASN A 172 -24.05 -41.00 17.75
C ASN A 172 -25.58 -41.20 17.74
N ASP A 173 -26.12 -41.88 18.75
CA ASP A 173 -27.56 -42.20 18.83
C ASP A 173 -28.47 -40.96 18.94
N TYR A 174 -27.92 -39.80 19.28
CA TYR A 174 -28.65 -38.55 19.53
C TYR A 174 -28.29 -37.43 18.54
N SER A 175 -27.19 -37.55 17.81
CA SER A 175 -26.63 -36.46 17.02
C SER A 175 -27.50 -36.05 15.84
N VAL A 176 -27.35 -34.81 15.38
CA VAL A 176 -27.83 -34.39 14.06
C VAL A 176 -26.63 -33.98 13.23
N ASN A 177 -26.50 -34.59 12.06
CA ASN A 177 -25.36 -34.40 11.17
C ASN A 177 -25.84 -33.83 9.84
N ILE A 178 -25.43 -32.60 9.53
CA ILE A 178 -25.89 -31.87 8.34
C ILE A 178 -24.71 -31.70 7.38
N PRO A 179 -24.82 -32.15 6.11
CA PRO A 179 -23.75 -31.94 5.14
C PRO A 179 -23.65 -30.46 4.78
N MET A 180 -22.42 -29.96 4.64
CA MET A 180 -22.17 -28.58 4.25
C MET A 180 -21.00 -28.47 3.27
N ILE A 181 -20.92 -27.33 2.60
CA ILE A 181 -19.76 -26.92 1.80
C ILE A 181 -19.25 -25.63 2.42
N TYR A 182 -17.94 -25.56 2.68
CA TYR A 182 -17.31 -24.38 3.25
C TYR A 182 -16.07 -24.02 2.44
N TYR A 183 -15.74 -22.74 2.39
CA TYR A 183 -14.53 -22.25 1.74
C TYR A 183 -13.42 -22.13 2.77
N TRP A 184 -12.20 -22.58 2.45
CA TRP A 184 -11.03 -22.41 3.30
C TRP A 184 -9.75 -22.62 2.48
N LYS A 185 -8.70 -21.83 2.73
CA LYS A 185 -7.41 -21.94 2.00
C LYS A 185 -7.59 -21.93 0.47
N LYS A 186 -8.36 -20.97 -0.03
CA LYS A 186 -8.64 -20.78 -1.46
C LYS A 186 -9.34 -21.94 -2.17
N LYS A 187 -10.00 -22.83 -1.42
CA LYS A 187 -10.68 -24.01 -1.98
C LYS A 187 -12.03 -24.23 -1.31
N MET A 188 -12.95 -24.82 -2.06
CA MET A 188 -14.21 -25.34 -1.52
C MET A 188 -13.98 -26.74 -0.97
N HIS A 189 -14.40 -26.95 0.26
CA HIS A 189 -14.30 -28.22 0.98
C HIS A 189 -15.69 -28.72 1.33
N ARG A 190 -15.86 -30.04 1.36
CA ARG A 190 -17.07 -30.68 1.88
C ARG A 190 -16.85 -31.00 3.35
N GLY A 191 -17.86 -30.76 4.17
CA GLY A 191 -17.79 -31.05 5.60
C GLY A 191 -19.16 -31.34 6.20
N TRP A 192 -19.18 -31.42 7.52
CA TRP A 192 -20.35 -31.79 8.31
C TRP A 192 -20.51 -30.85 9.50
N ILE A 193 -21.73 -30.34 9.67
CA ILE A 193 -22.15 -29.73 10.92
C ILE A 193 -22.61 -30.87 11.84
N ASN A 194 -21.77 -31.21 12.81
CA ASN A 194 -22.01 -32.31 13.76
C ASN A 194 -22.58 -31.75 15.07
N ILE A 195 -23.89 -31.86 15.27
CA ILE A 195 -24.55 -31.48 16.53
C ILE A 195 -24.62 -32.73 17.41
N ILE A 196 -23.57 -32.94 18.19
CA ILE A 196 -23.34 -34.17 18.96
C ILE A 196 -24.32 -34.34 20.13
N ASN A 197 -24.76 -33.23 20.73
CA ASN A 197 -25.63 -33.23 21.90
C ASN A 197 -26.73 -32.17 21.74
N PRO A 198 -27.82 -32.46 21.00
CA PRO A 198 -28.91 -31.51 20.78
C PRO A 198 -29.72 -31.21 22.06
N PHE A 199 -29.58 -32.01 23.12
CA PHE A 199 -30.30 -31.81 24.39
C PHE A 199 -29.87 -30.56 25.16
N ARG A 200 -28.73 -29.94 24.80
CA ARG A 200 -28.28 -28.66 25.38
C ARG A 200 -29.04 -27.44 24.86
N GLY A 201 -30.08 -27.66 24.06
CA GLY A 201 -30.80 -26.63 23.34
C GLY A 201 -30.08 -26.27 22.05
N THR A 202 -30.84 -26.13 20.98
CA THR A 202 -30.36 -25.67 19.67
C THR A 202 -31.22 -24.49 19.24
N ILE A 203 -30.62 -23.32 19.08
CA ILE A 203 -31.32 -22.10 18.65
C ILE A 203 -30.91 -21.80 17.21
N VAL A 204 -31.89 -21.61 16.34
CA VAL A 204 -31.67 -21.26 14.93
C VAL A 204 -32.25 -19.86 14.68
N LEU A 205 -31.37 -18.90 14.38
CA LEU A 205 -31.75 -17.51 14.13
C LEU A 205 -31.57 -17.16 12.65
N GLY A 206 -32.42 -16.26 12.14
CA GLY A 206 -32.24 -15.69 10.80
C GLY A 206 -33.51 -15.01 10.28
N THR A 207 -33.37 -14.23 9.21
CA THR A 207 -34.46 -13.49 8.56
C THR A 207 -35.45 -14.39 7.78
N PRO A 208 -36.72 -14.00 7.60
CA PRO A 208 -37.65 -14.73 6.73
C PRO A 208 -37.04 -15.01 5.35
N GLY A 209 -37.21 -16.23 4.83
CA GLY A 209 -36.65 -16.63 3.52
C GLY A 209 -35.22 -17.18 3.54
N SER A 210 -34.49 -17.13 4.66
CA SER A 210 -33.07 -17.58 4.72
C SER A 210 -32.85 -19.10 4.70
N GLY A 211 -33.87 -19.91 4.38
CA GLY A 211 -33.73 -21.37 4.25
C GLY A 211 -33.63 -22.20 5.54
N LYS A 212 -33.82 -21.62 6.73
CA LYS A 212 -33.72 -22.31 8.05
C LYS A 212 -34.49 -23.63 8.13
N SER A 213 -35.74 -23.64 7.63
CA SER A 213 -36.62 -24.81 7.68
C SER A 213 -36.02 -25.98 6.91
N PHE A 214 -35.55 -25.74 5.69
CA PHE A 214 -34.94 -26.78 4.85
C PHE A 214 -33.52 -27.15 5.31
N GLY A 215 -32.69 -26.15 5.63
CA GLY A 215 -31.28 -26.36 5.90
C GLY A 215 -30.97 -26.94 7.28
N ILE A 216 -31.79 -26.68 8.29
CA ILE A 216 -31.54 -27.10 9.68
C ILE A 216 -32.72 -27.90 10.26
N ILE A 217 -33.95 -27.38 10.19
CA ILE A 217 -35.08 -27.98 10.90
C ILE A 217 -35.53 -29.31 10.30
N ASP A 218 -35.63 -29.43 8.98
CA ASP A 218 -35.99 -30.69 8.29
C ASP A 218 -34.96 -31.80 8.57
N PRO A 219 -33.63 -31.58 8.49
CA PRO A 219 -32.64 -32.55 8.94
C PRO A 219 -32.81 -32.99 10.39
N PHE A 220 -33.13 -32.07 11.31
CA PHE A 220 -33.42 -32.39 12.70
C PHE A 220 -34.60 -33.34 12.83
N ILE A 221 -35.72 -33.03 12.17
CA ILE A 221 -36.94 -33.83 12.20
C ILE A 221 -36.66 -35.21 11.60
N ARG A 222 -36.06 -35.30 10.41
CA ARG A 222 -35.79 -36.57 9.75
C ARG A 222 -34.89 -37.48 10.58
N GLN A 223 -33.78 -36.94 11.09
CA GLN A 223 -32.81 -37.75 11.82
C GLN A 223 -33.33 -38.18 13.19
N HIS A 224 -34.00 -37.29 13.95
CA HIS A 224 -34.58 -37.66 15.23
C HIS A 224 -35.76 -38.62 15.09
N SER A 225 -36.64 -38.43 14.09
CA SER A 225 -37.71 -39.39 13.78
C SER A 225 -37.15 -40.76 13.44
N ALA A 226 -36.11 -40.83 12.60
CA ALA A 226 -35.45 -42.09 12.25
C ALA A 226 -34.81 -42.79 13.46
N LYS A 227 -34.42 -42.02 14.47
CA LYS A 227 -33.86 -42.50 15.73
C LYS A 227 -34.92 -42.82 16.80
N GLY A 228 -36.20 -42.71 16.46
CA GLY A 228 -37.31 -43.05 17.35
C GLY A 228 -37.63 -42.00 18.42
N PHE A 229 -37.14 -40.77 18.27
CA PHE A 229 -37.50 -39.69 19.19
C PHE A 229 -38.93 -39.20 18.96
N ALA A 230 -39.67 -39.01 20.05
CA ALA A 230 -40.88 -38.22 20.01
C ALA A 230 -40.54 -36.74 19.90
N MET A 231 -41.30 -36.00 19.10
CA MET A 231 -41.11 -34.55 18.88
C MET A 231 -42.45 -33.83 18.92
N MET A 232 -42.46 -32.66 19.56
CA MET A 232 -43.53 -31.67 19.41
C MET A 232 -43.12 -30.72 18.28
N VAL A 233 -43.85 -30.77 17.16
CA VAL A 233 -43.60 -29.90 16.01
C VAL A 233 -44.70 -28.85 15.96
N TYR A 234 -44.32 -27.58 16.11
CA TYR A 234 -45.21 -26.44 15.89
C TYR A 234 -44.86 -25.80 14.55
N ASP A 235 -45.70 -26.05 13.55
CA ASP A 235 -45.55 -25.48 12.20
C ASP A 235 -46.67 -24.47 11.92
N PHE A 236 -46.35 -23.20 12.06
CA PHE A 236 -47.27 -22.10 11.74
C PHE A 236 -47.57 -21.98 10.23
N LYS A 237 -46.72 -22.54 9.36
CA LYS A 237 -46.86 -22.43 7.90
C LYS A 237 -47.55 -23.64 7.27
N PHE A 238 -48.03 -24.58 8.08
CA PHE A 238 -48.76 -25.75 7.64
C PHE A 238 -50.18 -25.33 7.25
N VAL A 239 -50.41 -25.15 5.95
CA VAL A 239 -51.71 -24.86 5.34
C VAL A 239 -52.06 -25.99 4.39
#